data_AF-A0A3S0KJ35-F1
#
_entry.id   AF-A0A3S0KJ35-F1
#
_cell.length_a   1.000
_cell.length_b   1.000
_cell.length_c   1.000
_cell.angle_alpha   90.00
_cell.angle_beta   90.00
_cell.angle_gamma   90.00
#
_symmetry.space_group_name_H-M   'P 1'
#
loop_
_entity.id
_entity.type
_entity.pdbx_description
1 polymer ?
#
loop_
_entity_poly.entity_id
_entity_poly.type
_entity_poly.pdbx_seq_one_letter_code
_entity_poly.pdbx_strand_id
1 'polypeptide(L)'
;MTFDDVIGQVESMVGLELKSIRPGAEIKLTQVDRKAKRVWLTTSKGKNKSRPFNDLKRIWDAFCQEGFAHVDSVFGGSGSSRNQPETIMACLPQVEWLYIEGKKHLVMMPEGTHPLGQLRKMDVVAAEELKKKLEATAKNVVNQEQVKIQTVVVSQDIATHSGIMERQSGGSPRILEQGVYEFFLAGSKALLVSEGVAPENLSSGTYVVLAGRPVINAPYKVVRILKQRYFLQSLGGLNALYLGPSS
;
A
#
# COMPACT_ATOMS: atom_id res chain seq x y z
N MET A 1 7.95 -12.04 -2.94
CA MET A 1 9.12 -11.59 -2.15
C MET A 1 8.61 -11.03 -0.83
N THR A 2 9.17 -11.50 0.28
CA THR A 2 8.89 -11.03 1.63
C THR A 2 9.95 -10.02 2.08
N PHE A 3 9.73 -9.34 3.21
CA PHE A 3 10.77 -8.50 3.80
C PHE A 3 12.00 -9.31 4.25
N ASP A 4 11.82 -10.58 4.64
CA ASP A 4 12.95 -11.43 5.03
C ASP A 4 13.86 -11.75 3.84
N ASP A 5 13.27 -11.95 2.65
CA ASP A 5 14.01 -12.11 1.39
C ASP A 5 14.85 -10.86 1.08
N VAL A 6 14.30 -9.67 1.34
CA VAL A 6 15.03 -8.40 1.19
C VAL A 6 16.21 -8.34 2.15
N ILE A 7 16.03 -8.72 3.41
CA ILE A 7 17.16 -8.81 4.36
C ILE A 7 18.21 -9.82 3.92
N GLY A 8 17.79 -10.96 3.34
CA GLY A 8 18.71 -11.92 2.73
C GLY A 8 19.56 -11.32 1.61
N GLN A 9 18.96 -10.47 0.76
CA GLN A 9 19.72 -9.76 -0.28
C GLN A 9 20.68 -8.71 0.34
N VAL A 10 20.27 -8.02 1.40
CA VAL A 10 21.13 -7.08 2.14
C VAL A 10 22.32 -7.79 2.79
N GLU A 11 22.12 -9.02 3.28
CA GLU A 11 23.22 -9.88 3.76
C GLU A 11 24.22 -10.21 2.66
N SER A 12 23.74 -10.54 1.46
CA SER A 12 24.59 -10.78 0.30
C SER A 12 25.34 -9.53 -0.19
N MET A 13 24.95 -8.32 0.26
CA MET A 13 25.68 -7.08 0.00
C MET A 13 26.78 -6.78 1.02
N VAL A 14 26.93 -7.56 2.10
CA VAL A 14 27.99 -7.36 3.09
C VAL A 14 29.36 -7.47 2.42
N GLY A 15 30.23 -6.49 2.71
CA GLY A 15 31.56 -6.37 2.10
C GLY A 15 31.57 -5.51 0.83
N LEU A 16 30.42 -5.24 0.22
CA LEU A 16 30.32 -4.37 -0.96
C LEU A 16 30.30 -2.89 -0.56
N GLU A 17 30.91 -2.06 -1.42
CA GLU A 17 30.76 -0.61 -1.38
C GLU A 17 29.56 -0.21 -2.24
N LEU A 18 28.54 0.35 -1.59
CA LEU A 18 27.28 0.74 -2.22
C LEU A 18 27.36 2.20 -2.66
N LYS A 19 27.11 2.43 -3.95
CA LYS A 19 27.03 3.77 -4.52
C LYS A 19 25.75 4.45 -4.07
N SER A 20 25.88 5.64 -3.48
CA SER A 20 24.75 6.46 -3.08
C SER A 20 24.22 7.28 -4.27
N ILE A 21 22.91 7.46 -4.35
CA ILE A 21 22.29 8.36 -5.33
C ILE A 21 22.81 9.80 -5.14
N ARG A 22 23.05 10.20 -3.89
CA ARG A 22 23.78 11.41 -3.57
C ARG A 22 25.30 11.14 -3.69
N PRO A 23 26.02 11.81 -4.60
CA PRO A 23 27.47 11.64 -4.72
C PRO A 23 28.21 11.97 -3.42
N GLY A 24 29.22 11.18 -3.06
CA GLY A 24 30.07 11.39 -1.88
C GLY A 24 29.49 10.86 -0.56
N ALA A 25 28.34 10.19 -0.62
CA ALA A 25 27.65 9.61 0.54
C ALA A 25 27.59 8.07 0.48
N GLU A 26 28.56 7.46 -0.20
CA GLU A 26 28.74 6.02 -0.33
C GLU A 26 28.90 5.35 1.05
N ILE A 27 28.49 4.09 1.13
CA ILE A 27 28.54 3.30 2.34
C ILE A 27 29.06 1.91 2.02
N LYS A 28 29.79 1.30 2.96
CA LYS A 28 30.18 -0.10 2.90
C LYS A 28 29.41 -0.88 3.96
N LEU A 29 28.70 -1.93 3.58
CA LEU A 29 28.03 -2.80 4.55
C LEU A 29 29.04 -3.71 5.22
N THR A 30 29.02 -3.74 6.55
CA THR A 30 30.00 -4.51 7.34
C THR A 30 29.37 -5.75 7.97
N GLN A 31 28.11 -5.68 8.37
CA GLN A 31 27.42 -6.80 9.01
C GLN A 31 25.90 -6.60 8.96
N VAL A 32 25.16 -7.71 8.89
CA VAL A 32 23.73 -7.74 9.22
C VAL A 32 23.55 -8.59 10.47
N ASP A 33 22.85 -8.05 11.46
CA ASP A 33 22.51 -8.74 12.70
C ASP A 33 21.00 -8.96 12.74
N ARG A 34 20.56 -10.18 12.42
CA ARG A 34 19.15 -10.56 12.46
C ARG A 34 18.57 -10.60 13.88
N LYS A 35 19.39 -10.88 14.90
CA LYS A 35 18.94 -10.94 16.31
C LYS A 35 18.65 -9.53 16.82
N ALA A 36 19.59 -8.61 16.64
CA ALA A 36 19.42 -7.20 17.00
C ALA A 36 18.53 -6.44 16.01
N LYS A 37 18.22 -7.02 14.84
CA LYS A 37 17.48 -6.41 13.72
C LYS A 37 18.15 -5.12 13.24
N ARG A 38 19.46 -5.18 12.98
CA ARG A 38 20.26 -4.03 12.54
C ARG A 38 21.19 -4.38 11.38
N VAL A 39 21.45 -3.39 10.54
CA VAL A 39 22.51 -3.40 9.52
C VAL A 39 23.61 -2.45 9.97
N TRP A 40 24.84 -2.94 10.00
CA TRP A 40 26.05 -2.16 10.29
C TRP A 40 26.73 -1.75 9.00
N LEU A 41 27.24 -0.52 9.00
CA LEU A 41 27.88 0.08 7.84
C LEU A 41 28.98 1.05 8.25
N THR A 42 29.91 1.28 7.33
CA THR A 42 30.91 2.34 7.40
C THR A 42 30.60 3.38 6.32
N THR A 43 30.55 4.65 6.69
CA THR A 43 30.36 5.75 5.73
C THR A 43 31.64 6.04 4.95
N SER A 44 31.54 6.72 3.80
CA SER A 44 32.69 7.27 3.06
C SER A 44 33.70 8.05 3.92
N LYS A 45 33.26 8.67 5.03
CA LYS A 45 34.11 9.37 6.01
C LYS A 45 34.75 8.45 7.08
N GLY A 46 34.72 7.13 6.90
CA GLY A 46 35.25 6.14 7.85
C GLY A 46 34.44 5.94 9.14
N LYS A 47 33.29 6.61 9.32
CA LYS A 47 32.46 6.48 10.52
C LYS A 47 31.62 5.20 10.48
N ASN A 48 31.70 4.41 11.54
CA ASN A 48 30.82 3.26 11.75
C ASN A 48 29.45 3.71 12.26
N LYS A 49 28.39 3.19 11.66
CA LYS A 49 27.00 3.45 12.03
C LYS A 49 26.20 2.16 11.91
N SER A 50 25.00 2.16 12.49
CA SER A 50 24.01 1.11 12.29
C SER A 50 22.64 1.67 11.92
N ARG A 51 21.85 0.88 11.21
CA ARG A 51 20.47 1.17 10.83
C ARG A 51 19.55 0.03 11.28
N PRO A 52 18.44 0.33 11.96
CA PRO A 52 17.45 -0.69 12.32
C PRO A 52 16.76 -1.23 11.07
N PHE A 53 16.34 -2.50 11.08
CA PHE A 53 15.54 -3.09 10.01
C PHE A 53 14.24 -2.31 9.79
N ASN A 54 13.70 -1.67 10.82
CA ASN A 54 12.50 -0.84 10.70
C ASN A 54 12.67 0.30 9.68
N ASP A 55 13.87 0.86 9.53
CA ASP A 55 14.12 1.91 8.53
C ASP A 55 13.97 1.34 7.11
N LEU A 56 14.52 0.14 6.86
CA LEU A 56 14.40 -0.55 5.58
C LEU A 56 12.97 -1.04 5.35
N LYS A 57 12.31 -1.52 6.40
CA LYS A 57 10.93 -2.01 6.35
C LYS A 57 9.96 -0.90 5.95
N ARG A 58 10.13 0.32 6.43
CA ARG A 58 9.29 1.46 6.02
C ARG A 58 9.38 1.76 4.52
N ILE A 59 10.58 1.64 3.93
CA ILE A 59 10.76 1.79 2.48
C ILE A 59 10.13 0.61 1.74
N TRP A 60 10.33 -0.61 2.24
CA TRP A 60 9.71 -1.81 1.69
C TRP A 60 8.17 -1.77 1.72
N ASP A 61 7.58 -1.35 2.83
CA ASP A 61 6.13 -1.21 2.98
C ASP A 61 5.59 -0.18 1.96
N ALA A 62 6.31 0.92 1.71
CA ALA A 62 5.96 1.88 0.67
C ALA A 62 6.02 1.25 -0.74
N PHE A 63 7.03 0.41 -1.04
CA PHE A 63 7.06 -0.34 -2.29
C PHE A 63 5.87 -1.29 -2.43
N CYS A 64 5.46 -1.96 -1.36
CA CYS A 64 4.29 -2.84 -1.39
C CYS A 64 2.98 -2.08 -1.63
N GLN A 65 2.86 -0.86 -1.11
CA GLN A 65 1.66 -0.04 -1.22
C GLN A 65 1.56 0.71 -2.56
N GLU A 66 2.65 1.35 -2.96
CA GLU A 66 2.65 2.33 -4.05
C GLU A 66 3.48 1.88 -5.26
N GLY A 67 4.33 0.86 -5.11
CA GLY A 67 5.31 0.45 -6.13
C GLY A 67 6.54 1.36 -6.21
N PHE A 68 6.55 2.47 -5.47
CA PHE A 68 7.66 3.42 -5.38
C PHE A 68 7.76 3.99 -3.96
N ALA A 69 8.87 4.68 -3.67
CA ALA A 69 9.08 5.32 -2.39
C ALA A 69 9.80 6.66 -2.56
N HIS A 70 9.16 7.76 -2.14
CA HIS A 70 9.86 8.99 -1.83
C HIS A 70 10.40 8.91 -0.40
N VAL A 71 11.67 8.56 -0.25
CA VAL A 71 12.25 8.27 1.08
C VAL A 71 12.11 9.44 2.04
N ASP A 72 12.19 10.69 1.59
CA ASP A 72 12.00 11.82 2.49
C ASP A 72 10.59 11.88 3.11
N SER A 73 9.54 11.56 2.34
CA SER A 73 8.17 11.43 2.83
C SER A 73 7.99 10.23 3.75
N VAL A 74 8.58 9.08 3.40
CA VAL A 74 8.54 7.85 4.22
C VAL A 74 9.01 8.12 5.65
N PHE A 75 9.98 9.02 5.82
CA PHE A 75 10.56 9.39 7.12
C PHE A 75 10.05 10.72 7.69
N GLY A 76 9.02 11.35 7.10
CA GLY A 76 8.40 12.56 7.65
C GLY A 76 9.32 13.81 7.61
N GLY A 77 10.19 13.92 6.61
CA GLY A 77 10.95 15.15 6.34
C GLY A 77 12.13 15.45 7.29
N SER A 78 12.23 14.81 8.45
CA SER A 78 13.23 15.13 9.48
C SER A 78 14.27 14.01 9.68
N GLY A 79 15.47 14.18 9.15
CA GLY A 79 16.61 13.30 9.50
C GLY A 79 17.76 13.29 8.49
N SER A 80 18.97 13.60 8.94
CA SER A 80 20.20 13.52 8.13
C SER A 80 20.68 12.07 7.87
N SER A 81 20.03 11.07 8.48
CA SER A 81 20.42 9.65 8.47
C SER A 81 19.76 8.81 7.36
N ARG A 82 18.75 9.35 6.65
CA ARG A 82 17.89 8.68 5.65
C ARG A 82 18.62 8.21 4.39
N ASN A 83 19.73 8.86 4.04
CA ASN A 83 20.53 8.49 2.88
C ASN A 83 21.03 7.04 2.96
N GLN A 84 21.26 6.53 4.17
CA GLN A 84 21.81 5.19 4.36
C GLN A 84 20.79 4.09 4.07
N PRO A 85 19.59 4.09 4.68
CA PRO A 85 18.55 3.15 4.27
C PRO A 85 18.13 3.36 2.81
N GLU A 86 18.11 4.60 2.28
CA GLU A 86 17.89 4.84 0.84
C GLU A 86 18.94 4.12 -0.02
N THR A 87 20.23 4.29 0.30
CA THR A 87 21.33 3.69 -0.47
C THR A 87 21.29 2.16 -0.42
N ILE A 88 20.98 1.58 0.76
CA ILE A 88 20.85 0.12 0.90
C ILE A 88 19.74 -0.41 -0.02
N MET A 89 18.56 0.22 0.02
CA MET A 89 17.41 -0.23 -0.77
C MET A 89 17.61 0.02 -2.26
N ALA A 90 18.23 1.15 -2.63
CA ALA A 90 18.51 1.51 -4.02
C ALA A 90 19.52 0.60 -4.71
N CYS A 91 20.29 -0.17 -3.94
CA CYS A 91 21.29 -1.11 -4.47
C CYS A 91 20.79 -2.56 -4.60
N LEU A 92 19.50 -2.79 -4.39
CA LEU A 92 18.87 -4.09 -4.64
C LEU A 92 18.59 -4.24 -6.15
N PRO A 93 18.79 -5.44 -6.75
CA PRO A 93 18.67 -5.66 -8.19
C PRO A 93 17.38 -5.16 -8.84
N GLN A 94 16.27 -5.24 -8.10
CA GLN A 94 14.92 -4.89 -8.53
C GLN A 94 14.52 -3.46 -8.16
N VAL A 95 15.46 -2.59 -7.77
CA VAL A 95 15.17 -1.21 -7.39
C VAL A 95 15.89 -0.23 -8.31
N GLU A 96 15.14 0.58 -9.03
CA GLU A 96 15.70 1.71 -9.79
C GLU A 96 15.38 3.04 -9.11
N TRP A 97 16.07 4.10 -9.51
CA TRP A 97 15.78 5.44 -9.01
C TRP A 97 15.56 6.45 -10.14
N LEU A 98 14.71 7.43 -9.88
CA LEU A 98 14.43 8.55 -10.78
C LEU A 98 14.14 9.84 -10.03
N TYR A 99 14.01 10.92 -10.79
CA TYR A 99 13.46 12.18 -10.31
C TYR A 99 12.02 12.36 -10.80
N ILE A 100 11.11 12.63 -9.86
CA ILE A 100 9.73 13.07 -10.12
C ILE A 100 9.60 14.43 -9.46
N GLU A 101 9.23 15.46 -10.23
CA GLU A 101 9.13 16.85 -9.75
C GLU A 101 10.38 17.33 -8.98
N GLY A 102 11.57 16.96 -9.46
CA GLY A 102 12.84 17.33 -8.84
C GLY A 102 13.18 16.57 -7.55
N LYS A 103 12.34 15.63 -7.11
CA LYS A 103 12.56 14.81 -5.91
C LYS A 103 12.95 13.37 -6.27
N LYS A 104 13.89 12.80 -5.50
CA LYS A 104 14.34 11.41 -5.69
C LYS A 104 13.26 10.43 -5.27
N HIS A 105 13.03 9.44 -6.12
CA HIS A 105 12.14 8.32 -5.86
C HIS A 105 12.87 7.03 -6.16
N LEU A 106 12.66 6.02 -5.31
CA LEU A 106 13.02 4.64 -5.59
C LEU A 106 11.79 3.93 -6.16
N VAL A 107 11.98 3.00 -7.09
CA VAL A 107 10.89 2.27 -7.75
C VAL A 107 11.20 0.78 -7.72
N MET A 108 10.20 0.00 -7.32
CA MET A 108 10.27 -1.45 -7.36
C MET A 108 9.94 -1.92 -8.77
N MET A 109 10.86 -2.66 -9.37
CA MET A 109 10.71 -3.26 -10.69
C MET A 109 10.19 -4.70 -10.57
N PRO A 110 9.46 -5.23 -11.57
CA PRO A 110 8.94 -6.60 -11.55
C PRO A 110 10.05 -7.66 -11.49
N GLU A 111 11.23 -7.34 -12.01
CA GLU A 111 12.39 -8.22 -12.12
C GLU A 111 13.69 -7.48 -11.79
N GLY A 112 14.77 -8.23 -11.58
CA GLY A 112 16.09 -7.66 -11.31
C GLY A 112 16.66 -6.99 -12.57
N THR A 113 16.87 -5.67 -12.51
CA THR A 113 17.34 -4.87 -13.65
C THR A 113 18.85 -4.61 -13.62
N HIS A 114 19.54 -4.87 -12.50
CA HIS A 114 20.97 -4.65 -12.39
C HIS A 114 21.62 -5.55 -11.33
N PRO A 115 22.96 -5.73 -11.35
CA PRO A 115 23.63 -6.58 -10.37
C PRO A 115 23.47 -6.08 -8.93
N LEU A 116 23.46 -7.02 -7.99
CA LEU A 116 23.39 -6.74 -6.55
C LEU A 116 24.52 -5.79 -6.12
N GLY A 117 24.17 -4.78 -5.31
CA GLY A 117 25.12 -3.79 -4.79
C GLY A 117 25.44 -2.64 -5.77
N GLN A 118 24.89 -2.67 -6.98
CA GLN A 118 25.01 -1.56 -7.94
C GLN A 118 23.81 -0.64 -7.87
N LEU A 119 23.90 0.53 -8.49
CA LEU A 119 22.81 1.51 -8.54
C LEU A 119 22.41 1.72 -10.00
N ARG A 120 21.10 1.65 -10.30
CA ARG A 120 20.58 1.92 -11.64
C ARG A 120 19.59 3.08 -11.63
N LYS A 121 19.89 4.11 -12.44
CA LYS A 121 18.96 5.19 -12.75
C LYS A 121 18.00 4.71 -13.83
N MET A 122 16.71 4.94 -13.64
CA MET A 122 15.68 4.61 -14.62
C MET A 122 15.91 5.37 -15.92
N ASP A 123 15.66 4.68 -17.04
CA ASP A 123 15.71 5.29 -18.37
C ASP A 123 14.65 6.40 -18.51
N VAL A 124 14.95 7.40 -19.34
CA VAL A 124 14.10 8.58 -19.52
C VAL A 124 12.70 8.21 -20.03
N VAL A 125 12.61 7.24 -20.95
CA VAL A 125 11.31 6.81 -21.51
C VAL A 125 10.48 6.10 -20.45
N ALA A 126 11.08 5.14 -19.75
CA ALA A 126 10.44 4.41 -18.66
C ALA A 126 10.02 5.35 -17.51
N ALA A 127 10.84 6.35 -17.20
CA ALA A 127 10.54 7.37 -16.21
C ALA A 127 9.34 8.24 -16.60
N GLU A 128 9.22 8.65 -17.87
CA GLU A 128 8.07 9.41 -18.36
C GLU A 128 6.78 8.57 -18.37
N GLU A 129 6.85 7.30 -18.74
CA GLU A 129 5.69 6.40 -18.63
C GLU A 129 5.24 6.20 -17.18
N LEU A 130 6.19 6.03 -16.27
CA LEU A 130 5.88 5.89 -14.85
C LEU A 130 5.27 7.19 -14.29
N LYS A 131 5.82 8.36 -14.62
CA LYS A 131 5.24 9.66 -14.24
C LYS A 131 3.80 9.77 -14.73
N LYS A 132 3.52 9.43 -16.00
CA LYS A 132 2.14 9.44 -16.52
C LYS A 132 1.23 8.48 -15.77
N LYS A 133 1.69 7.28 -15.42
CA LYS A 133 0.92 6.32 -14.60
C LYS A 133 0.66 6.87 -13.19
N LEU A 134 1.64 7.52 -12.57
CA LEU A 134 1.52 8.12 -11.24
C LEU A 134 0.61 9.35 -11.26
N GLU A 135 0.68 10.19 -12.28
CA GLU A 135 -0.24 11.30 -12.48
C GLU A 135 -1.67 10.80 -12.76
N ALA A 136 -1.82 9.74 -13.55
CA ALA A 136 -3.12 9.11 -13.77
C ALA A 136 -3.66 8.48 -12.47
N THR A 137 -2.79 7.86 -11.67
CA THR A 137 -3.14 7.29 -10.36
C THR A 137 -3.45 8.38 -9.34
N ALA A 138 -2.72 9.49 -9.30
CA ALA A 138 -2.99 10.64 -8.45
C ALA A 138 -4.29 11.36 -8.88
N LYS A 139 -4.56 11.47 -10.18
CA LYS A 139 -5.88 11.89 -10.70
C LYS A 139 -6.98 10.89 -10.32
N ASN A 140 -6.67 9.59 -10.23
CA ASN A 140 -7.59 8.58 -9.70
C ASN A 140 -7.76 8.67 -8.17
N VAL A 141 -6.76 9.14 -7.41
CA VAL A 141 -6.85 9.42 -5.96
C VAL A 141 -7.71 10.66 -5.69
N VAL A 142 -7.64 11.70 -6.53
CA VAL A 142 -8.63 12.80 -6.51
C VAL A 142 -10.04 12.28 -6.84
N ASN A 143 -10.16 11.22 -7.64
CA ASN A 143 -11.42 10.51 -7.89
C ASN A 143 -11.79 9.48 -6.81
N GLN A 144 -10.97 9.18 -5.80
CA GLN A 144 -11.32 8.19 -4.76
C GLN A 144 -12.47 8.64 -3.85
N GLU A 145 -12.79 9.94 -3.79
CA GLU A 145 -14.04 10.42 -3.18
C GLU A 145 -15.28 10.13 -4.06
N GLN A 146 -15.11 9.87 -5.36
CA GLN A 146 -16.18 9.56 -6.32
C GLN A 146 -16.28 8.07 -6.70
N VAL A 147 -15.34 7.21 -6.27
CA VAL A 147 -15.44 5.76 -6.49
C VAL A 147 -16.64 5.22 -5.71
N LYS A 148 -17.57 4.56 -6.40
CA LYS A 148 -18.79 4.02 -5.80
C LYS A 148 -18.48 2.80 -4.94
N ILE A 149 -19.17 2.69 -3.81
CA ILE A 149 -19.23 1.45 -3.03
C ILE A 149 -19.95 0.40 -3.87
N GLN A 150 -19.27 -0.71 -4.16
CA GLN A 150 -19.81 -1.83 -4.93
C GLN A 150 -20.12 -3.05 -4.07
N THR A 151 -19.59 -3.11 -2.86
CA THR A 151 -19.77 -4.26 -1.96
C THR A 151 -19.93 -3.81 -0.52
N VAL A 152 -20.84 -4.46 0.20
CA VAL A 152 -20.97 -4.36 1.65
C VAL A 152 -20.84 -5.75 2.22
N VAL A 153 -19.96 -5.93 3.19
CA VAL A 153 -19.76 -7.18 3.93
C VAL A 153 -20.21 -6.93 5.36
N VAL A 154 -21.22 -7.67 5.81
CA VAL A 154 -21.62 -7.69 7.21
C VAL A 154 -20.98 -8.89 7.87
N SER A 155 -20.26 -8.66 8.96
CA SER A 155 -19.38 -9.64 9.57
C SER A 155 -19.59 -9.75 11.08
N GLN A 156 -19.69 -11.00 11.56
CA GLN A 156 -19.66 -11.34 12.98
C GLN A 156 -18.22 -11.36 13.54
N ASP A 157 -17.23 -11.60 12.67
CA ASP A 157 -15.81 -11.62 13.00
C ASP A 157 -15.07 -10.56 12.19
N ILE A 158 -15.08 -9.33 12.71
CA ILE A 158 -14.41 -8.20 12.07
C ILE A 158 -12.91 -8.39 12.01
N ALA A 159 -12.29 -8.98 13.04
CA ALA A 159 -10.84 -9.14 13.11
C ALA A 159 -10.34 -10.02 11.96
N THR A 160 -11.01 -11.16 11.75
CA THR A 160 -10.64 -12.11 10.69
C THR A 160 -10.91 -11.55 9.30
N HIS A 161 -12.11 -11.02 9.05
CA HIS A 161 -12.45 -10.50 7.72
C HIS A 161 -11.66 -9.23 7.36
N SER A 162 -11.39 -8.35 8.34
CA SER A 162 -10.51 -7.19 8.14
C SER A 162 -9.11 -7.66 7.75
N GLY A 163 -8.51 -8.62 8.47
CA GLY A 163 -7.18 -9.14 8.14
C GLY A 163 -7.10 -9.87 6.79
N ILE A 164 -8.20 -10.44 6.30
CA ILE A 164 -8.28 -10.96 4.91
C ILE A 164 -8.30 -9.80 3.92
N MET A 165 -9.18 -8.83 4.13
CA MET A 165 -9.34 -7.69 3.23
C MET A 165 -8.08 -6.83 3.16
N GLU A 166 -7.38 -6.60 4.27
CA GLU A 166 -6.09 -5.89 4.32
C GLU A 166 -5.01 -6.57 3.48
N ARG A 167 -4.92 -7.90 3.55
CA ARG A 167 -3.96 -8.67 2.74
C ARG A 167 -4.27 -8.59 1.24
N GLN A 168 -5.55 -8.45 0.88
CA GLN A 168 -6.00 -8.36 -0.52
C GLN A 168 -5.93 -6.92 -1.06
N SER A 169 -6.22 -5.92 -0.25
CA SER A 169 -6.13 -4.50 -0.62
C SER A 169 -4.69 -3.98 -0.61
N GLY A 170 -3.77 -4.65 0.11
CA GLY A 170 -2.39 -4.18 0.31
C GLY A 170 -2.29 -3.02 1.30
N GLY A 171 -3.37 -2.70 2.04
CA GLY A 171 -3.43 -1.56 2.95
C GLY A 171 -4.50 -1.69 4.03
N SER A 172 -4.29 -0.99 5.15
CA SER A 172 -5.25 -0.92 6.25
C SER A 172 -6.54 -0.20 5.85
N PRO A 173 -7.69 -0.57 6.43
CA PRO A 173 -8.94 0.11 6.13
C PRO A 173 -8.93 1.56 6.60
N ARG A 174 -9.72 2.38 5.90
CA ARG A 174 -10.15 3.68 6.43
C ARG A 174 -11.32 3.45 7.38
N ILE A 175 -11.20 3.93 8.61
CA ILE A 175 -12.30 3.89 9.58
C ILE A 175 -13.28 5.01 9.23
N LEU A 176 -14.55 4.67 8.97
CA LEU A 176 -15.60 5.65 8.71
C LEU A 176 -16.37 5.95 10.00
N GLU A 177 -16.80 4.90 10.70
CA GLU A 177 -17.45 4.96 12.02
C GLU A 177 -17.01 3.75 12.85
N GLN A 178 -17.27 3.74 14.16
CA GLN A 178 -16.97 2.57 14.99
C GLN A 178 -17.74 1.35 14.47
N GLY A 179 -17.02 0.31 14.05
CA GLY A 179 -17.61 -0.89 13.45
C GLY A 179 -17.94 -0.79 11.95
N VAL A 180 -17.54 0.30 11.27
CA VAL A 180 -17.69 0.46 9.81
C VAL A 180 -16.38 0.91 9.17
N TYR A 181 -15.87 0.07 8.28
CA TYR A 181 -14.54 0.21 7.67
C TYR A 181 -14.66 0.23 6.15
N GLU A 182 -13.87 1.09 5.50
CA GLU A 182 -13.79 1.19 4.04
C GLU A 182 -12.48 0.57 3.55
N PHE A 183 -12.60 -0.30 2.56
CA PHE A 183 -11.48 -0.90 1.83
C PHE A 183 -11.54 -0.52 0.36
N PHE A 184 -10.36 -0.37 -0.24
CA PHE A 184 -10.22 -0.26 -1.69
C PHE A 184 -9.75 -1.62 -2.24
N LEU A 185 -10.58 -2.27 -3.04
CA LEU A 185 -10.34 -3.59 -3.61
C LEU A 185 -10.50 -3.53 -5.12
N ALA A 186 -9.43 -3.87 -5.86
CA ALA A 186 -9.47 -4.01 -7.32
C ALA A 186 -10.14 -2.85 -8.08
N GLY A 187 -9.96 -1.60 -7.62
CA GLY A 187 -10.51 -0.41 -8.27
C GLY A 187 -11.89 0.04 -7.77
N SER A 188 -12.51 -0.65 -6.82
CA SER A 188 -13.79 -0.27 -6.21
C SER A 188 -13.72 -0.23 -4.68
N LYS A 189 -14.75 0.35 -4.05
CA LYS A 189 -14.88 0.42 -2.60
C LYS A 189 -15.73 -0.71 -2.06
N ALA A 190 -15.26 -1.32 -0.98
CA ALA A 190 -16.00 -2.25 -0.17
C ALA A 190 -16.15 -1.71 1.26
N LEU A 191 -17.35 -1.83 1.83
CA LEU A 191 -17.57 -1.59 3.26
C LEU A 191 -17.53 -2.90 4.02
N LEU A 192 -16.81 -2.94 5.14
CA LEU A 192 -16.89 -3.98 6.14
C LEU A 192 -17.64 -3.41 7.36
N VAL A 193 -18.76 -4.03 7.70
CA VAL A 193 -19.69 -3.60 8.75
C VAL A 193 -19.77 -4.68 9.81
N SER A 194 -19.59 -4.32 11.07
CA SER A 194 -19.80 -5.22 12.20
C SER A 194 -21.29 -5.55 12.33
N GLU A 195 -21.62 -6.83 12.54
CA GLU A 195 -23.02 -7.25 12.74
C GLU A 195 -23.70 -6.47 13.88
N GLY A 196 -22.99 -6.17 14.97
CA GLY A 196 -23.53 -5.40 16.09
C GLY A 196 -23.85 -3.92 15.76
N VAL A 197 -23.38 -3.42 14.62
CA VAL A 197 -23.64 -2.05 14.12
C VAL A 197 -24.50 -2.08 12.85
N ALA A 198 -24.68 -3.24 12.23
CA ALA A 198 -25.49 -3.41 11.04
C ALA A 198 -26.98 -3.18 11.37
N PRO A 199 -27.78 -2.67 10.40
CA PRO A 199 -29.22 -2.56 10.58
C PRO A 199 -29.86 -3.91 10.89
N GLU A 200 -30.86 -3.96 11.78
CA GLU A 200 -31.54 -5.21 12.20
C GLU A 200 -32.05 -6.08 11.05
N ASN A 201 -32.36 -5.46 9.91
CA ASN A 201 -32.86 -6.12 8.71
C ASN A 201 -31.76 -6.63 7.76
N LEU A 202 -30.49 -6.47 8.13
CA LEU A 202 -29.31 -6.84 7.34
C LEU A 202 -28.48 -7.87 8.10
N SER A 203 -28.62 -9.14 7.72
CA SER A 203 -27.86 -10.25 8.31
C SER A 203 -26.38 -10.23 7.92
N SER A 204 -25.57 -11.04 8.60
CA SER A 204 -24.20 -11.31 8.16
C SER A 204 -24.16 -11.91 6.75
N GLY A 205 -23.21 -11.46 5.94
CA GLY A 205 -23.06 -11.88 4.54
C GLY A 205 -22.46 -10.81 3.64
N THR A 206 -22.26 -11.17 2.37
CA THR A 206 -21.75 -10.26 1.33
C THR A 206 -22.88 -9.80 0.44
N TYR A 207 -22.95 -8.48 0.25
CA TYR A 207 -24.00 -7.80 -0.50
C TYR A 207 -23.36 -7.01 -1.65
N VAL A 208 -23.87 -7.22 -2.86
CA VAL A 208 -23.50 -6.40 -4.02
C VAL A 208 -24.31 -5.12 -3.99
N VAL A 209 -23.66 -3.98 -4.19
CA VAL A 209 -24.34 -2.69 -4.31
C VAL A 209 -24.63 -2.41 -5.77
N LEU A 210 -25.91 -2.28 -6.12
CA LEU A 210 -26.36 -2.06 -7.48
C LEU A 210 -26.87 -0.63 -7.66
N ALA A 211 -26.54 -0.03 -8.81
CA ALA A 211 -27.14 1.21 -9.25
C ALA A 211 -28.50 0.91 -9.88
N GLY A 212 -29.57 1.56 -9.41
CA GLY A 212 -30.91 1.41 -9.98
C GLY A 212 -32.00 1.23 -8.92
N ARG A 213 -33.16 0.75 -9.35
CA ARG A 213 -34.30 0.48 -8.47
C ARG A 213 -34.43 -1.03 -8.21
N PRO A 214 -34.95 -1.44 -7.04
CA PRO A 214 -35.32 -2.84 -6.79
C PRO A 214 -36.27 -3.37 -7.86
N VAL A 215 -36.30 -4.68 -8.03
CA VAL A 215 -37.28 -5.35 -8.90
C VAL A 215 -38.68 -5.11 -8.30
N ILE A 216 -39.55 -4.46 -9.08
CA ILE A 216 -40.86 -3.94 -8.63
C ILE A 216 -41.77 -5.04 -8.08
N ASN A 217 -41.69 -6.26 -8.64
CA ASN A 217 -42.57 -7.38 -8.30
C ASN A 217 -42.00 -8.31 -7.22
N ALA A 218 -40.92 -7.92 -6.53
CA ALA A 218 -40.33 -8.73 -5.47
C ALA A 218 -40.22 -7.91 -4.17
N PRO A 219 -40.43 -8.52 -3.00
CA PRO A 219 -40.35 -7.82 -1.72
C PRO A 219 -38.94 -7.27 -1.50
N TYR A 220 -38.85 -6.07 -0.92
CA TYR A 220 -37.59 -5.46 -0.51
C TYR A 220 -37.73 -4.87 0.89
N LYS A 221 -36.60 -4.74 1.59
CA LYS A 221 -36.49 -4.06 2.89
C LYS A 221 -35.70 -2.77 2.73
N VAL A 222 -35.95 -1.78 3.59
CA VAL A 222 -35.14 -0.56 3.63
C VAL A 222 -34.12 -0.67 4.75
N VAL A 223 -32.86 -0.39 4.44
CA VAL A 223 -31.76 -0.37 5.41
C VAL A 223 -30.96 0.91 5.27
N ARG A 224 -30.29 1.34 6.34
CA ARG A 224 -29.44 2.54 6.34
C ARG A 224 -28.04 2.19 6.80
N ILE A 225 -27.04 2.52 6.01
CA ILE A 225 -25.62 2.33 6.34
C ILE A 225 -24.95 3.69 6.16
N LEU A 226 -24.25 4.20 7.18
CA LEU A 226 -23.60 5.53 7.14
C LEU A 226 -24.56 6.65 6.67
N LYS A 227 -25.80 6.64 7.18
CA LYS A 227 -26.91 7.54 6.81
C LYS A 227 -27.41 7.40 5.36
N GLN A 228 -26.72 6.68 4.49
CA GLN A 228 -27.18 6.36 3.14
C GLN A 228 -28.28 5.30 3.17
N ARG A 229 -29.37 5.56 2.42
CA ARG A 229 -30.50 4.63 2.32
C ARG A 229 -30.27 3.62 1.20
N TYR A 230 -30.51 2.35 1.51
CA TYR A 230 -30.47 1.24 0.57
C TYR A 230 -31.78 0.46 0.61
N PHE A 231 -32.11 -0.17 -0.52
CA PHE A 231 -33.16 -1.18 -0.59
C PHE A 231 -32.50 -2.56 -0.69
N LEU A 232 -32.69 -3.39 0.32
CA LEU A 232 -32.22 -4.76 0.38
C LEU A 232 -33.20 -5.69 -0.33
N GLN A 233 -32.72 -6.46 -1.30
CA GLN A 233 -33.48 -7.48 -1.99
C GLN A 233 -32.65 -8.75 -2.13
N SER A 234 -33.28 -9.91 -1.91
CA SER A 234 -32.68 -11.22 -2.16
C SER A 234 -33.41 -11.89 -3.32
N LEU A 235 -32.69 -12.22 -4.38
CA LEU A 235 -33.24 -12.79 -5.62
C LEU A 235 -32.42 -14.03 -5.99
N GLY A 236 -32.99 -15.23 -5.83
CA GLY A 236 -32.33 -16.47 -6.25
C GLY A 236 -30.93 -16.69 -5.65
N GLY A 237 -30.70 -16.24 -4.41
CA GLY A 237 -29.39 -16.32 -3.73
C GLY A 237 -28.49 -15.10 -3.93
N LEU A 238 -28.84 -14.16 -4.81
CA LEU A 238 -28.17 -12.86 -4.92
C LEU A 238 -28.73 -11.91 -3.86
N ASN A 239 -27.88 -11.48 -2.92
CA ASN A 239 -28.20 -10.43 -1.97
C ASN A 239 -27.70 -9.08 -2.49
N ALA A 240 -28.64 -8.20 -2.82
CA ALA A 240 -28.34 -6.90 -3.43
C ALA A 240 -28.83 -5.73 -2.58
N LEU A 241 -28.03 -4.67 -2.53
CA LEU A 241 -28.37 -3.38 -1.97
C LEU A 241 -28.51 -2.37 -3.11
N TYR A 242 -29.72 -1.90 -3.37
CA TYR A 242 -29.97 -0.86 -4.37
C TYR A 242 -29.85 0.51 -3.71
N LEU A 243 -29.00 1.38 -4.29
CA LEU A 243 -28.82 2.73 -3.78
C LEU A 243 -30.12 3.54 -3.95
N GLY A 244 -30.70 4.00 -2.86
CA GLY A 244 -31.86 4.90 -2.91
C GLY A 244 -31.46 6.33 -3.31
N PRO A 245 -32.36 7.11 -3.93
CA PRO A 245 -32.11 8.52 -4.18
C PRO A 245 -31.80 9.24 -2.87
N SER A 246 -30.78 10.10 -2.88
CA SER A 246 -30.44 10.97 -1.76
C SER A 246 -31.65 11.86 -1.45
N SER A 247 -32.21 11.73 -0.25
CA SER A 247 -33.25 12.61 0.29
C SER A 247 -32.67 13.97 0.67
#